data_AF-A0A3N5PS28-F1
#
_entry.id   AF-A0A3N5PS28-F1
#
_cell.length_a   1.000
_cell.length_b   1.000
_cell.length_c   1.000
_cell.angle_alpha   90.00
_cell.angle_beta   90.00
_cell.angle_gamma   90.00
#
_symmetry.space_group_name_H-M   'P 1'
#
loop_
_entity.id
_entity.type
_entity.pdbx_description
1 polymer ?
#
loop_
_entity_poly.entity_id
_entity_poly.type
_entity_poly.pdbx_seq_one_letter_code
_entity_poly.pdbx_strand_id
1 'polypeptide(L)'
;MKKYLSILFLTLLYSHLDQAQVFINQSGYVNNLTKIFFTDLAADSFYIIDIDDGIVYYQDELLLSVSNDPATGLTLYRGDFTSLQRNGNYFVKTSSNDSSFIFQISSDVFENSYRKSLKGFYYQRCGTSLLQNNAGVYFHPPCHTNDGYFHSSTSQSGYLAASGGWHDAGDYGKYIVNAGITLGTLLMAYENFPPKFNQDDLNIPESGNNIPDLLDEVRYELDWFLKMQKLNGGVYFKLTKQQFETFIMPNNDSGLRYIYQLSSTATGDFVAVMAKAARIFQ
;
A
#
# COMPACT_ATOMS: atom_id res chain seq x y z
N MET A 1 6.29 40.43 56.72
CA MET A 1 6.59 40.31 55.27
C MET A 1 6.14 38.93 54.78
N LYS A 2 5.00 38.84 54.09
CA LYS A 2 4.59 37.65 53.34
C LYS A 2 4.28 38.13 51.92
N LYS A 3 5.10 37.73 50.94
CA LYS A 3 4.84 37.97 49.52
C LYS A 3 4.06 36.76 49.00
N TYR A 4 2.83 36.99 48.56
CA TYR A 4 2.07 36.02 47.76
C TYR A 4 2.49 36.18 46.30
N LEU A 5 2.98 35.10 45.69
CA LEU A 5 3.30 35.03 44.28
C LEU A 5 2.08 34.44 43.56
N SER A 6 1.29 35.29 42.90
CA SER A 6 0.21 34.84 42.03
C SER A 6 0.81 34.40 40.69
N ILE A 7 0.75 33.10 40.41
CA ILE A 7 1.10 32.53 39.11
C ILE A 7 -0.14 32.59 38.23
N LEU A 8 -0.11 33.43 37.20
CA LEU A 8 -1.13 33.52 36.17
C LEU A 8 -0.93 32.32 35.22
N PHE A 9 -1.85 31.36 35.22
CA PHE A 9 -1.88 30.30 34.22
C PHE A 9 -2.44 30.88 32.91
N LEU A 10 -1.56 31.07 31.92
CA LEU A 10 -1.96 31.38 30.56
C LEU A 10 -2.47 30.08 29.92
N THR A 11 -3.78 29.85 29.92
CA THR A 11 -4.39 28.79 29.13
C THR A 11 -4.24 29.14 27.65
N LEU A 12 -3.28 28.49 26.97
CA LEU A 12 -3.27 28.38 25.52
C LEU A 12 -4.56 27.65 25.12
N LEU A 13 -5.55 28.43 24.68
CA LEU A 13 -6.66 27.92 23.89
C LEU A 13 -6.05 27.39 22.60
N TYR A 14 -5.82 26.07 22.55
CA TYR A 14 -5.77 25.39 21.26
C TYR A 14 -7.16 25.59 20.65
N SER A 15 -7.25 26.44 19.64
CA SER A 15 -8.35 26.33 18.70
C SER A 15 -8.27 24.93 18.15
N HIS A 16 -9.24 24.08 18.50
CA HIS A 16 -9.58 22.95 17.66
C HIS A 16 -9.91 23.57 16.30
N LEU A 17 -8.94 23.49 15.37
CA LEU A 17 -9.29 23.50 13.96
C LEU A 17 -10.16 22.27 13.82
N ASP A 18 -11.48 22.47 13.76
CA ASP A 18 -12.38 21.45 13.26
C ASP A 18 -11.82 21.03 11.91
N GLN A 19 -11.28 19.82 11.89
CA GLN A 19 -10.58 19.27 10.75
C GLN A 19 -11.62 19.05 9.67
N ALA A 20 -11.63 19.94 8.69
CA ALA A 20 -12.29 19.87 7.39
C ALA A 20 -13.05 18.56 7.09
N GLN A 21 -14.36 18.64 6.92
CA GLN A 21 -15.16 17.59 6.27
C GLN A 21 -15.25 17.81 4.75
N VAL A 22 -14.15 18.24 4.11
CA VAL A 22 -14.07 18.31 2.63
C VAL A 22 -13.18 17.17 2.16
N PHE A 23 -13.84 16.10 1.70
CA PHE A 23 -13.24 14.84 1.30
C PHE A 23 -12.76 14.91 -0.16
N ILE A 24 -11.45 14.94 -0.33
CA ILE A 24 -10.76 15.02 -1.62
C ILE A 24 -9.86 13.80 -1.83
N ASN A 25 -9.40 13.61 -3.06
CA ASN A 25 -8.25 12.76 -3.32
C ASN A 25 -6.97 13.52 -2.91
N GLN A 26 -6.35 13.13 -1.80
CA GLN A 26 -5.15 13.80 -1.29
C GLN A 26 -3.90 13.56 -2.14
N SER A 27 -3.88 12.54 -3.01
CA SER A 27 -2.81 12.42 -4.02
C SER A 27 -2.98 13.49 -5.12
N GLY A 28 -4.23 13.84 -5.45
CA GLY A 28 -4.55 14.81 -6.48
C GLY A 28 -5.46 14.27 -7.58
N TYR A 29 -5.53 15.02 -8.67
CA TYR A 29 -6.40 14.74 -9.82
C TYR A 29 -5.64 14.86 -11.13
N VAL A 30 -5.96 13.99 -12.09
CA VAL A 30 -5.35 13.98 -13.42
C VAL A 30 -6.15 14.85 -14.39
N ASN A 31 -5.46 15.57 -15.27
CA ASN A 31 -6.10 16.32 -16.35
C ASN A 31 -6.95 15.40 -17.24
N ASN A 32 -8.05 15.92 -17.78
CA ASN A 32 -9.01 15.19 -18.61
C ASN A 32 -9.71 13.99 -17.94
N LEU A 33 -9.45 13.72 -16.65
CA LEU A 33 -10.24 12.80 -15.84
C LEU A 33 -11.17 13.59 -14.91
N THR A 34 -12.19 12.88 -14.41
CA THR A 34 -13.18 13.38 -13.45
C THR A 34 -12.50 13.90 -12.19
N LYS A 35 -12.90 15.09 -11.72
CA LYS A 35 -12.39 15.73 -10.51
C LYS A 35 -13.55 16.12 -9.61
N ILE A 36 -13.71 15.37 -8.53
CA ILE A 36 -14.83 15.52 -7.59
C ILE A 36 -14.32 15.54 -6.16
N PHE A 37 -15.04 16.26 -5.31
CA PHE A 37 -14.90 16.18 -3.87
C PHE A 37 -16.29 16.03 -3.24
N PHE A 38 -16.31 15.58 -2.00
CA PHE A 38 -17.54 15.49 -1.21
C PHE A 38 -17.41 16.27 0.10
N THR A 39 -18.53 16.66 0.68
CA THR A 39 -18.61 17.19 2.03
C THR A 39 -19.97 16.83 2.65
N ASP A 40 -20.03 16.67 3.96
CA ASP A 40 -21.30 16.52 4.71
C ASP A 40 -21.81 17.85 5.30
N LEU A 41 -21.14 18.95 4.98
CA LEU A 41 -21.54 20.30 5.35
C LEU A 41 -22.27 20.98 4.18
N ALA A 42 -23.48 21.47 4.46
CA ALA A 42 -24.26 22.21 3.48
C ALA A 42 -23.62 23.57 3.19
N ALA A 43 -23.46 23.89 1.90
CA ALA A 43 -23.04 25.19 1.40
C ALA A 43 -23.66 25.41 0.01
N ASP A 44 -23.72 26.66 -0.43
CA ASP A 44 -24.31 27.02 -1.74
C ASP A 44 -23.33 26.82 -2.89
N SER A 45 -22.04 27.09 -2.65
CA SER A 45 -20.99 27.09 -3.68
C SER A 45 -19.65 26.66 -3.14
N PHE A 46 -18.74 26.36 -4.07
CA PHE A 46 -17.35 26.07 -3.78
C PHE A 46 -16.40 26.79 -4.75
N TYR A 47 -15.14 26.91 -4.32
CA TYR A 47 -14.07 27.58 -5.02
C TYR A 47 -12.84 26.68 -5.02
N ILE A 48 -12.12 26.60 -6.14
CA ILE A 48 -10.80 25.97 -6.23
C ILE A 48 -9.76 27.09 -6.27
N ILE A 49 -8.95 27.17 -5.22
CA ILE A 49 -8.01 28.26 -4.98
C ILE A 49 -6.59 27.72 -5.09
N ASP A 50 -5.76 28.37 -5.90
CA ASP A 50 -4.34 28.04 -6.03
C ASP A 50 -3.57 28.52 -4.80
N ILE A 51 -2.66 27.68 -4.28
CA ILE A 51 -1.94 28.00 -3.05
C ILE A 51 -0.84 29.04 -3.24
N ASP A 52 -0.34 29.22 -4.47
CA ASP A 52 0.84 30.05 -4.75
C ASP A 52 0.41 31.51 -4.96
N ASP A 53 -0.65 31.75 -5.73
CA ASP A 53 -1.15 33.09 -6.06
C ASP A 53 -2.45 33.48 -5.32
N GLY A 54 -3.13 32.53 -4.68
CA GLY A 54 -4.39 32.77 -3.96
C GLY A 54 -5.59 33.05 -4.88
N ILE A 55 -5.46 32.84 -6.19
CA ILE A 55 -6.50 33.11 -7.18
C ILE A 55 -7.51 31.96 -7.21
N VAL A 56 -8.79 32.31 -7.33
CA VAL A 56 -9.87 31.37 -7.63
C VAL A 56 -9.79 31.00 -9.12
N TYR A 57 -9.41 29.77 -9.42
CA TYR A 57 -9.34 29.25 -10.80
C TYR A 57 -10.59 28.49 -11.22
N TYR A 58 -11.45 28.14 -10.27
CA TYR A 58 -12.73 27.50 -10.55
C TYR A 58 -13.74 27.86 -9.46
N GLN A 59 -15.00 28.02 -9.85
CA GLN A 59 -16.12 28.24 -8.96
C GLN A 59 -17.35 27.59 -9.56
N ASP A 60 -18.15 26.93 -8.71
CA ASP A 60 -19.42 26.34 -9.11
C ASP A 60 -20.35 26.15 -7.90
N GLU A 61 -21.59 25.74 -8.16
CA GLU A 61 -22.56 25.37 -7.13
C GLU A 61 -22.17 24.05 -6.46
N LEU A 62 -22.44 23.96 -5.15
CA LEU A 62 -22.30 22.71 -4.42
C LEU A 62 -23.64 21.96 -4.44
N LEU A 63 -23.64 20.75 -5.00
CA LEU A 63 -24.88 20.01 -5.26
C LEU A 63 -25.12 18.94 -4.20
N LEU A 64 -26.37 18.75 -3.77
CA LEU A 64 -26.76 17.60 -2.97
C LEU A 64 -26.50 16.31 -3.78
N SER A 65 -25.64 15.43 -3.27
CA SER A 65 -25.30 14.16 -3.92
C SER A 65 -26.18 13.01 -3.42
N VAL A 66 -26.28 12.86 -2.10
CA VAL A 66 -27.06 11.80 -1.46
C VAL A 66 -27.49 12.27 -0.07
N SER A 67 -28.70 11.91 0.34
CA SER A 67 -29.15 12.08 1.72
C SER A 67 -29.28 10.71 2.37
N ASN A 68 -28.84 10.59 3.63
CA ASN A 68 -28.79 9.33 4.38
C ASN A 68 -28.09 8.22 3.58
N ASP A 69 -26.84 8.49 3.19
CA ASP A 69 -25.99 7.56 2.46
C ASP A 69 -25.99 6.18 3.14
N PRO A 70 -26.30 5.08 2.43
CA PRO A 70 -26.48 3.78 3.06
C PRO A 70 -25.20 3.20 3.70
N ALA A 71 -24.02 3.69 3.31
CA ALA A 71 -22.75 3.24 3.87
C ALA A 71 -22.34 4.01 5.14
N THR A 72 -22.66 5.31 5.19
CA THR A 72 -22.15 6.23 6.24
C THR A 72 -23.24 6.86 7.11
N GLY A 73 -24.49 6.90 6.63
CA GLY A 73 -25.61 7.65 7.23
C GLY A 73 -25.55 9.16 6.99
N LEU A 74 -24.53 9.65 6.27
CA LEU A 74 -24.32 11.08 6.06
C LEU A 74 -25.22 11.62 4.95
N THR A 75 -25.55 12.91 5.03
CA THR A 75 -26.01 13.67 3.86
C THR A 75 -24.77 14.26 3.20
N LEU A 76 -24.49 13.89 1.96
CA LEU A 76 -23.31 14.31 1.23
C LEU A 76 -23.67 15.26 0.10
N TYR A 77 -22.86 16.30 -0.01
CA TYR A 77 -22.82 17.26 -1.11
C TYR A 77 -21.58 17.02 -1.96
N ARG A 78 -21.66 17.33 -3.25
CA ARG A 78 -20.62 17.09 -4.25
C ARG A 78 -20.29 18.37 -5.00
N GLY A 79 -19.00 18.65 -5.13
CA GLY A 79 -18.49 19.59 -6.12
C GLY A 79 -17.78 18.87 -7.25
N ASP A 80 -17.99 19.35 -8.48
CA ASP A 80 -17.35 18.84 -9.69
C ASP A 80 -16.56 19.96 -10.35
N PHE A 81 -15.25 19.81 -10.41
CA PHE A 81 -14.33 20.77 -11.04
C PHE A 81 -13.57 20.09 -12.18
N THR A 82 -14.20 19.11 -12.82
CA THR A 82 -13.58 18.31 -13.89
C THR A 82 -13.06 19.18 -15.02
N SER A 83 -13.73 20.29 -15.33
CA SER A 83 -13.36 21.23 -16.40
C SER A 83 -12.08 22.02 -16.11
N LEU A 84 -11.65 22.14 -14.84
CA LEU A 84 -10.35 22.72 -14.48
C LEU A 84 -9.22 21.79 -14.97
N GLN A 85 -8.44 22.28 -15.96
CA GLN A 85 -7.29 21.56 -16.52
C GLN A 85 -5.95 22.21 -16.20
N ARG A 86 -5.93 23.30 -15.43
CA ARG A 86 -4.67 23.96 -15.09
C ARG A 86 -3.92 23.11 -14.07
N ASN A 87 -2.64 22.84 -14.35
CA ASN A 87 -1.77 22.19 -13.37
C ASN A 87 -1.42 23.16 -12.26
N GLY A 88 -1.37 22.67 -11.03
CA GLY A 88 -1.09 23.49 -9.86
C GLY A 88 -1.39 22.76 -8.57
N ASN A 89 -1.16 23.46 -7.47
CA ASN A 89 -1.49 23.00 -6.13
C ASN A 89 -2.68 23.84 -5.64
N TYR A 90 -3.74 23.17 -5.24
CA TYR A 90 -5.02 23.78 -4.95
C TYR A 90 -5.58 23.32 -3.61
N PHE A 91 -6.55 24.05 -3.10
CA PHE A 91 -7.48 23.58 -2.10
C PHE A 91 -8.91 23.98 -2.47
N VAL A 92 -9.89 23.23 -1.96
CA VAL A 92 -11.30 23.59 -2.03
C VAL A 92 -11.63 24.55 -0.90
N LYS A 93 -12.40 25.59 -1.18
CA LYS A 93 -13.08 26.44 -0.19
C LYS A 93 -14.58 26.39 -0.43
N THR A 94 -15.40 26.17 0.58
CA THR A 94 -16.87 26.26 0.46
C THR A 94 -17.37 27.65 0.86
N SER A 95 -18.60 28.02 0.47
CA SER A 95 -19.22 29.28 0.94
C SER A 95 -19.54 29.29 2.44
N SER A 96 -19.58 28.11 3.08
CA SER A 96 -19.63 27.96 4.55
C SER A 96 -18.30 28.23 5.25
N ASN A 97 -17.25 28.58 4.49
CA ASN A 97 -15.88 28.85 4.95
C ASN A 97 -15.07 27.59 5.35
N ASP A 98 -15.52 26.38 5.00
CA ASP A 98 -14.75 25.14 5.18
C ASP A 98 -13.71 24.96 4.07
N SER A 99 -12.63 24.23 4.34
CA SER A 99 -11.51 24.09 3.39
C SER A 99 -10.95 22.68 3.36
N SER A 100 -10.57 22.16 2.18
CA SER A 100 -9.89 20.86 2.10
C SER A 100 -8.41 20.94 2.49
N PHE A 101 -7.76 19.79 2.60
CA PHE A 101 -6.30 19.72 2.45
C PHE A 101 -5.87 20.18 1.05
N ILE A 102 -4.58 20.45 0.90
CA ILE A 102 -3.98 20.77 -0.40
C ILE A 102 -3.95 19.50 -1.27
N PHE A 103 -4.22 19.66 -2.56
CA PHE A 103 -4.09 18.61 -3.57
C PHE A 103 -3.48 19.17 -4.85
N GLN A 104 -2.92 18.28 -5.67
CA GLN A 104 -2.32 18.65 -6.94
C GLN A 104 -3.26 18.32 -8.11
N ILE A 105 -3.25 19.15 -9.16
CA ILE A 105 -3.71 18.75 -10.49
C ILE A 105 -2.49 18.58 -11.38
N SER A 106 -2.23 17.35 -11.83
CA SER A 106 -1.09 17.00 -12.68
C SER A 106 -1.28 15.62 -13.31
N SER A 107 -0.50 15.30 -14.34
CA SER A 107 -0.50 13.97 -14.99
C SER A 107 0.12 12.85 -14.14
N ASP A 108 0.86 13.19 -13.09
CA ASP A 108 1.71 12.29 -12.29
C ASP A 108 1.31 12.20 -10.81
N VAL A 109 0.12 12.69 -10.45
CA VAL A 109 -0.36 12.73 -9.05
C VAL A 109 -0.34 11.38 -8.32
N PHE A 110 -0.42 10.27 -9.07
CA PHE A 110 -0.38 8.91 -8.51
C PHE A 110 1.01 8.27 -8.49
N GLU A 111 2.03 8.89 -9.11
CA GLU A 111 3.35 8.28 -9.29
C GLU A 111 4.01 7.93 -7.95
N ASN A 112 3.94 8.85 -6.99
CA ASN A 112 4.51 8.63 -5.65
C ASN A 112 3.79 7.48 -4.90
N SER A 113 2.46 7.48 -4.93
CA SER A 113 1.64 6.45 -4.26
C SER A 113 1.85 5.08 -4.89
N TYR A 114 1.90 5.02 -6.22
CA TYR A 114 2.23 3.83 -7.00
C TYR A 114 3.62 3.27 -6.63
N ARG A 115 4.68 4.08 -6.71
CA ARG A 115 6.06 3.64 -6.39
C ARG A 115 6.18 3.17 -4.94
N LYS A 116 5.59 3.89 -3.99
CA LYS A 116 5.58 3.49 -2.57
C LYS A 116 4.84 2.19 -2.33
N SER A 117 3.73 1.96 -3.05
CA SER A 117 2.94 0.74 -2.93
C SER A 117 3.74 -0.47 -3.40
N LEU A 118 4.44 -0.36 -4.54
CA LEU A 118 5.32 -1.43 -5.02
C LEU A 118 6.55 -1.63 -4.12
N LYS A 119 7.16 -0.55 -3.64
CA LYS A 119 8.25 -0.60 -2.68
C LYS A 119 7.86 -1.30 -1.36
N GLY A 120 6.57 -1.34 -1.04
CA GLY A 120 6.02 -2.12 0.07
C GLY A 120 6.43 -3.59 0.05
N PHE A 121 6.46 -4.23 -1.13
CA PHE A 121 6.84 -5.65 -1.24
C PHE A 121 8.30 -5.90 -0.83
N TYR A 122 9.22 -5.00 -1.21
CA TYR A 122 10.60 -5.07 -0.74
C TYR A 122 10.69 -5.02 0.79
N TYR A 123 9.91 -4.15 1.44
CA TYR A 123 9.85 -4.09 2.90
C TYR A 123 9.27 -5.34 3.55
N GLN A 124 8.53 -6.14 2.81
CA GLN A 124 7.99 -7.42 3.27
C GLN A 124 8.91 -8.61 2.94
N ARG A 125 10.08 -8.43 2.33
CA ARG A 125 10.97 -9.57 2.01
C ARG A 125 11.42 -10.32 3.28
N CYS A 126 11.11 -11.60 3.30
CA CYS A 126 11.52 -12.58 4.30
C CYS A 126 12.81 -13.29 3.87
N GLY A 127 13.62 -13.77 4.81
CA GLY A 127 14.82 -14.58 4.50
C GLY A 127 16.07 -13.77 4.13
N THR A 128 15.99 -12.45 4.08
CA THR A 128 17.09 -11.55 3.70
C THR A 128 17.18 -10.34 4.63
N SER A 129 18.31 -9.64 4.57
CA SER A 129 18.42 -8.30 5.16
C SER A 129 17.72 -7.27 4.28
N LEU A 130 17.00 -6.35 4.89
CA LEU A 130 16.67 -5.10 4.21
C LEU A 130 17.85 -4.15 4.38
N LEU A 131 18.51 -3.80 3.26
CA LEU A 131 19.71 -2.98 3.25
C LEU A 131 19.39 -1.53 3.60
N GLN A 132 20.23 -0.89 4.42
CA GLN A 132 20.03 0.49 4.87
C GLN A 132 19.92 1.49 3.71
N ASN A 133 20.69 1.31 2.63
CA ASN A 133 20.63 2.19 1.46
C ASN A 133 19.29 2.12 0.71
N ASN A 134 18.60 0.98 0.78
CA ASN A 134 17.35 0.72 0.07
C ASN A 134 16.12 0.88 0.98
N ALA A 135 16.29 0.67 2.29
CA ALA A 135 15.21 0.64 3.29
C ALA A 135 15.22 1.84 4.25
N GLY A 136 16.27 2.66 4.23
CA GLY A 136 16.40 3.80 5.13
C GLY A 136 16.33 3.36 6.60
N VAL A 137 15.40 3.96 7.34
CA VAL A 137 15.16 3.68 8.77
C VAL A 137 14.48 2.32 9.02
N TYR A 138 13.93 1.69 7.99
CA TYR A 138 13.20 0.41 8.09
C TYR A 138 14.09 -0.81 7.83
N PHE A 139 15.42 -0.63 7.80
CA PHE A 139 16.37 -1.70 7.59
C PHE A 139 16.34 -2.73 8.74
N HIS A 140 16.60 -4.01 8.43
CA HIS A 140 16.76 -5.04 9.44
C HIS A 140 17.72 -6.15 9.00
N PRO A 141 18.39 -6.85 9.93
CA PRO A 141 19.20 -8.04 9.63
C PRO A 141 18.36 -9.19 9.05
N PRO A 142 18.97 -10.23 8.47
CA PRO A 142 18.23 -11.38 7.96
C PRO A 142 17.28 -11.99 9.00
N CYS A 143 16.08 -12.37 8.54
CA CYS A 143 15.04 -13.00 9.35
C CYS A 143 14.68 -14.38 8.80
N HIS A 144 14.16 -15.26 9.66
CA HIS A 144 13.58 -16.56 9.27
C HIS A 144 14.44 -17.42 8.32
N THR A 145 15.77 -17.34 8.44
CA THR A 145 16.71 -18.03 7.54
C THR A 145 16.67 -19.56 7.67
N ASN A 146 16.11 -20.06 8.77
CA ASN A 146 15.92 -21.49 9.06
C ASN A 146 14.52 -21.98 8.70
N ASP A 147 13.80 -21.27 7.84
CA ASP A 147 12.45 -21.64 7.44
C ASP A 147 12.38 -23.04 6.82
N GLY A 148 11.45 -23.84 7.37
CA GLY A 148 10.68 -24.85 6.64
C GLY A 148 10.55 -26.23 7.28
N TYR A 149 10.37 -26.33 8.60
CA TYR A 149 10.07 -27.63 9.24
C TYR A 149 8.71 -28.17 8.79
N PHE A 150 8.56 -29.48 8.62
CA PHE A 150 7.25 -30.03 8.26
C PHE A 150 6.29 -30.05 9.47
N HIS A 151 5.09 -29.50 9.30
CA HIS A 151 4.00 -29.68 10.25
C HIS A 151 3.45 -31.12 10.15
N SER A 152 2.89 -31.65 11.25
CA SER A 152 2.28 -32.99 11.27
C SER A 152 1.16 -33.20 10.23
N SER A 153 0.50 -32.13 9.82
CA SER A 153 -0.54 -32.16 8.78
C SER A 153 -0.03 -32.52 7.38
N THR A 154 1.28 -32.45 7.15
CA THR A 154 1.90 -32.85 5.87
C THR A 154 2.09 -34.36 5.73
N SER A 155 1.93 -35.11 6.83
CA SER A 155 2.36 -36.52 6.93
C SER A 155 3.85 -36.72 6.61
N GLN A 156 4.66 -35.66 6.74
CA GLN A 156 6.10 -35.65 6.58
C GLN A 156 6.76 -35.17 7.87
N SER A 157 8.01 -35.57 8.07
CA SER A 157 8.87 -35.08 9.15
C SER A 157 10.17 -34.53 8.57
N GLY A 158 10.89 -33.75 9.37
CA GLY A 158 12.14 -33.14 8.96
C GLY A 158 11.96 -31.72 8.43
N TYR A 159 12.75 -31.38 7.41
CA TYR A 159 13.01 -30.00 7.02
C TYR A 159 13.06 -29.87 5.49
N LEU A 160 12.55 -28.75 4.98
CA LEU A 160 12.69 -28.30 3.61
C LEU A 160 13.18 -26.85 3.63
N ALA A 161 14.28 -26.54 2.94
CA ALA A 161 14.79 -25.18 2.89
C ALA A 161 13.84 -24.25 2.09
N ALA A 162 13.04 -23.46 2.80
CA ALA A 162 11.96 -22.65 2.22
C ALA A 162 12.00 -21.18 2.70
N SER A 163 13.20 -20.65 2.94
CA SER A 163 13.43 -19.22 3.18
C SER A 163 13.19 -18.38 1.91
N GLY A 164 13.01 -17.06 2.07
CA GLY A 164 12.63 -16.15 0.98
C GLY A 164 11.15 -15.79 1.00
N GLY A 165 10.70 -15.11 -0.06
CA GLY A 165 9.32 -14.67 -0.26
C GLY A 165 8.92 -13.49 0.63
N TRP A 166 7.64 -13.15 0.67
CA TRP A 166 7.12 -12.02 1.42
C TRP A 166 6.42 -12.44 2.71
N HIS A 167 6.61 -11.66 3.78
CA HIS A 167 5.70 -11.63 4.92
C HIS A 167 4.33 -11.14 4.43
N ASP A 168 3.27 -11.88 4.79
CA ASP A 168 1.95 -11.74 4.19
C ASP A 168 1.19 -10.49 4.64
N ALA A 169 1.37 -10.13 5.91
CA ALA A 169 0.67 -9.00 6.50
C ALA A 169 1.50 -8.39 7.63
N GLY A 170 0.82 -8.03 8.73
CA GLY A 170 1.48 -7.61 9.97
C GLY A 170 2.13 -8.77 10.74
N ASP A 171 1.78 -10.02 10.40
CA ASP A 171 2.51 -11.21 10.85
C ASP A 171 3.60 -11.61 9.85
N TYR A 172 4.48 -12.50 10.28
CA TYR A 172 5.58 -13.00 9.45
C TYR A 172 5.26 -14.27 8.67
N GLY A 173 4.03 -14.79 8.71
CA GLY A 173 3.61 -15.92 7.91
C GLY A 173 3.71 -15.67 6.40
N LYS A 174 3.76 -16.75 5.62
CA LYS A 174 3.80 -16.73 4.15
C LYS A 174 2.77 -17.72 3.60
N TYR A 175 1.92 -17.32 2.66
CA TYR A 175 0.73 -18.09 2.28
C TYR A 175 0.54 -18.12 0.76
N ILE A 176 0.57 -19.32 0.17
CA ILE A 176 0.55 -19.48 -1.29
C ILE A 176 -0.73 -18.91 -1.92
N VAL A 177 -1.88 -19.06 -1.26
CA VAL A 177 -3.16 -18.59 -1.85
C VAL A 177 -3.21 -17.06 -1.93
N ASN A 178 -2.80 -16.35 -0.87
CA ASN A 178 -2.79 -14.89 -0.87
C ASN A 178 -1.70 -14.32 -1.78
N ALA A 179 -0.52 -14.94 -1.77
CA ALA A 179 0.54 -14.59 -2.69
C ALA A 179 0.18 -14.93 -4.15
N GLY A 180 -0.69 -15.91 -4.39
CA GLY A 180 -1.16 -16.30 -5.72
C GLY A 180 -1.93 -15.18 -6.42
N ILE A 181 -2.93 -14.61 -5.74
CA ILE A 181 -3.65 -13.45 -6.26
C ILE A 181 -2.76 -12.21 -6.35
N THR A 182 -1.84 -12.03 -5.40
CA THR A 182 -0.87 -10.92 -5.38
C THR A 182 0.02 -10.96 -6.63
N LEU A 183 0.71 -12.08 -6.87
CA LEU A 183 1.55 -12.29 -8.06
C LEU A 183 0.75 -12.18 -9.34
N GLY A 184 -0.46 -12.76 -9.38
CA GLY A 184 -1.35 -12.68 -10.53
C GLY A 184 -1.68 -11.23 -10.90
N THR A 185 -2.00 -10.38 -9.92
CA THR A 185 -2.30 -8.96 -10.12
C THR A 185 -1.05 -8.17 -10.54
N LEU A 186 0.11 -8.39 -9.91
CA LEU A 186 1.36 -7.71 -10.29
C LEU A 186 1.79 -8.06 -11.72
N LEU A 187 1.79 -9.34 -12.06
CA LEU A 187 2.07 -9.81 -13.41
C LEU A 187 1.04 -9.30 -14.43
N MET A 188 -0.23 -9.12 -14.04
CA MET A 188 -1.27 -8.55 -14.92
C MET A 188 -1.06 -7.05 -15.13
N ALA A 189 -0.67 -6.31 -14.09
CA ALA A 189 -0.32 -4.90 -14.19
C ALA A 189 0.83 -4.71 -15.19
N TYR A 190 1.90 -5.51 -15.09
CA TYR A 190 3.02 -5.50 -16.03
C TYR A 190 2.57 -5.67 -17.49
N GLU A 191 1.72 -6.66 -17.77
CA GLU A 191 1.27 -6.94 -19.15
C GLU A 191 0.32 -5.89 -19.71
N ASN A 192 -0.53 -5.31 -18.88
CA ASN A 192 -1.52 -4.34 -19.33
C ASN A 192 -0.91 -2.94 -19.49
N PHE A 193 0.15 -2.63 -18.74
CA PHE A 193 0.79 -1.32 -18.74
C PHE A 193 2.32 -1.37 -18.87
N PRO A 194 2.91 -2.09 -19.84
CA PRO A 194 4.36 -2.30 -19.91
C PRO A 194 5.18 -1.00 -19.91
N PRO A 195 4.78 0.08 -20.62
CA PRO A 195 5.51 1.36 -20.58
C PRO A 195 5.66 1.97 -19.18
N LYS A 196 4.81 1.60 -18.21
CA LYS A 196 4.91 2.08 -16.82
C LYS A 196 6.04 1.40 -16.04
N PHE A 197 6.51 0.24 -16.50
CA PHE A 197 7.51 -0.56 -15.80
C PHE A 197 8.83 -0.68 -16.56
N ASN A 198 8.93 -0.18 -17.80
CA ASN A 198 10.10 -0.41 -18.64
C ASN A 198 11.45 -0.02 -18.00
N GLN A 199 11.45 0.89 -17.03
CA GLN A 199 12.61 1.33 -16.22
C GLN A 199 12.12 1.92 -14.89
N ASP A 200 11.22 1.21 -14.19
CA ASP A 200 10.85 1.64 -12.85
C ASP A 200 12.07 1.58 -11.93
N ASP A 201 12.11 2.50 -10.96
CA ASP A 201 13.13 2.54 -9.93
C ASP A 201 12.39 2.57 -8.59
N LEU A 202 12.39 1.43 -7.90
CA LEU A 202 11.84 1.23 -6.57
C LEU A 202 12.95 1.36 -5.50
N ASN A 203 14.19 1.70 -5.88
CA ASN A 203 15.36 1.73 -5.00
C ASN A 203 15.55 0.40 -4.25
N ILE A 204 15.36 -0.74 -4.91
CA ILE A 204 15.61 -2.09 -4.39
C ILE A 204 17.04 -2.54 -4.74
N PRO A 205 17.58 -3.62 -4.12
CA PRO A 205 18.93 -4.10 -4.43
C PRO A 205 19.16 -4.42 -5.91
N GLU A 206 18.10 -4.80 -6.62
CA GLU A 206 18.13 -5.15 -8.03
C GLU A 206 18.01 -3.93 -8.98
N SER A 207 17.67 -2.74 -8.48
CA SER A 207 17.43 -1.56 -9.32
C SER A 207 18.61 -1.23 -10.23
N GLY A 208 18.32 -1.08 -11.53
CA GLY A 208 19.31 -0.77 -12.57
C GLY A 208 20.00 -2.00 -13.18
N ASN A 209 19.48 -3.21 -12.94
CA ASN A 209 19.99 -4.46 -13.54
C ASN A 209 19.46 -4.73 -14.98
N ASN A 210 18.71 -3.80 -15.57
CA ASN A 210 17.99 -3.94 -16.86
C ASN A 210 16.77 -4.89 -16.84
N ILE A 211 16.27 -5.21 -15.66
CA ILE A 211 14.98 -5.85 -15.43
C ILE A 211 14.08 -4.80 -14.75
N PRO A 212 12.80 -4.68 -15.12
CA PRO A 212 11.84 -3.91 -14.35
C PRO A 212 11.85 -4.31 -12.87
N ASP A 213 11.95 -3.36 -11.96
CA ASP A 213 11.99 -3.59 -10.52
C ASP A 213 10.73 -4.34 -10.03
N LEU A 214 9.57 -4.08 -10.65
CA LEU A 214 8.36 -4.89 -10.43
C LEU A 214 8.62 -6.38 -10.68
N LEU A 215 9.32 -6.73 -11.76
CA LEU A 215 9.60 -8.13 -12.10
C LEU A 215 10.67 -8.73 -11.18
N ASP A 216 11.66 -7.96 -10.74
CA ASP A 216 12.60 -8.43 -9.72
C ASP A 216 11.91 -8.74 -8.39
N GLU A 217 10.97 -7.89 -7.98
CA GLU A 217 10.20 -8.11 -6.77
C GLU A 217 9.30 -9.34 -6.92
N VAL A 218 8.58 -9.47 -8.04
CA VAL A 218 7.79 -10.66 -8.37
C VAL A 218 8.66 -11.93 -8.35
N ARG A 219 9.87 -11.87 -8.91
CA ARG A 219 10.81 -12.99 -8.91
C ARG A 219 11.19 -13.41 -7.49
N TYR A 220 11.40 -12.46 -6.57
CA TYR A 220 11.73 -12.77 -5.18
C TYR A 220 10.70 -13.69 -4.51
N GLU A 221 9.41 -13.46 -4.79
CA GLU A 221 8.32 -14.33 -4.32
C GLU A 221 8.17 -15.61 -5.15
N LEU A 222 8.35 -15.56 -6.48
CA LEU A 222 8.33 -16.75 -7.32
C LEU A 222 9.39 -17.78 -6.90
N ASP A 223 10.57 -17.31 -6.48
CA ASP A 223 11.63 -18.16 -5.94
C ASP A 223 11.19 -18.88 -4.66
N TRP A 224 10.31 -18.28 -3.84
CA TRP A 224 9.70 -18.96 -2.70
C TRP A 224 8.56 -19.89 -3.13
N PHE A 225 7.70 -19.49 -4.08
CA PHE A 225 6.65 -20.34 -4.66
C PHE A 225 7.21 -21.68 -5.13
N LEU A 226 8.30 -21.65 -5.90
CA LEU A 226 8.96 -22.85 -6.43
C LEU A 226 9.39 -23.82 -5.33
N LYS A 227 9.85 -23.31 -4.18
CA LYS A 227 10.25 -24.14 -3.02
C LYS A 227 9.06 -24.83 -2.35
N MET A 228 7.84 -24.32 -2.55
CA MET A 228 6.62 -24.84 -1.92
C MET A 228 5.94 -25.94 -2.74
N GLN A 229 6.45 -26.27 -3.94
CA GLN A 229 5.97 -27.39 -4.75
C GLN A 229 6.67 -28.70 -4.37
N LYS A 230 5.87 -29.77 -4.21
CA LYS A 230 6.35 -31.14 -4.04
C LYS A 230 6.63 -31.80 -5.40
N LEU A 231 7.49 -32.82 -5.43
CA LEU A 231 7.84 -33.58 -6.65
C LEU A 231 6.63 -34.16 -7.42
N ASN A 232 5.52 -34.44 -6.75
CA ASN A 232 4.29 -34.93 -7.40
C ASN A 232 3.38 -33.81 -7.93
N GLY A 233 3.85 -32.56 -7.91
CA GLY A 233 3.15 -31.38 -8.41
C GLY A 233 2.26 -30.66 -7.38
N GLY A 234 1.91 -31.30 -6.26
CA GLY A 234 1.10 -30.68 -5.22
C GLY A 234 1.86 -29.58 -4.48
N VAL A 235 1.16 -28.52 -4.08
CA VAL A 235 1.77 -27.34 -3.44
C VAL A 235 1.32 -27.21 -1.99
N TYR A 236 2.28 -26.96 -1.09
CA TYR A 236 2.03 -26.73 0.32
C TYR A 236 1.27 -25.42 0.54
N PHE A 237 0.36 -25.39 1.52
CA PHE A 237 -0.58 -24.28 1.68
C PHE A 237 0.08 -22.98 2.20
N LYS A 238 0.97 -23.10 3.19
CA LYS A 238 1.59 -21.95 3.88
C LYS A 238 2.84 -22.35 4.66
N LEU A 239 3.63 -21.36 5.04
CA LEU A 239 4.77 -21.47 5.95
C LEU A 239 4.65 -20.41 7.07
N THR A 240 4.34 -20.85 8.28
CA THR A 240 4.13 -19.95 9.42
C THR A 240 4.41 -20.63 10.78
N LYS A 241 4.47 -19.86 11.87
CA LYS A 241 4.51 -20.40 13.24
C LYS A 241 3.16 -20.99 13.63
N GLN A 242 3.16 -21.86 14.65
CA GLN A 242 1.91 -22.37 15.23
C GLN A 242 1.15 -21.30 16.02
N GLN A 243 1.87 -20.33 16.58
CA GLN A 243 1.32 -19.19 17.33
C GLN A 243 1.97 -17.93 16.78
N PHE A 244 1.16 -16.89 16.59
CA PHE A 244 1.65 -15.60 16.14
C PHE A 244 2.67 -15.03 17.13
N GLU A 245 3.70 -14.40 16.58
CA GLU A 245 4.63 -13.55 17.29
C GLU A 245 3.94 -12.34 17.93
N THR A 246 4.61 -11.76 18.91
CA THR A 246 4.23 -10.46 19.47
C THR A 246 4.76 -9.33 18.55
N PHE A 247 4.55 -8.07 18.93
CA PHE A 247 5.09 -6.92 18.21
C PHE A 247 6.62 -6.80 18.42
N ILE A 248 7.38 -7.60 17.67
CA ILE A 248 8.84 -7.65 17.66
C ILE A 248 9.34 -7.53 16.22
N MET A 249 10.62 -7.22 16.02
CA MET A 249 11.23 -7.23 14.68
C MET A 249 11.37 -8.67 14.13
N PRO A 250 11.36 -8.89 12.80
CA PRO A 250 11.37 -10.24 12.23
C PRO A 250 12.68 -10.99 12.48
N ASN A 251 13.80 -10.27 12.62
CA ASN A 251 15.08 -10.87 12.98
C ASN A 251 15.15 -11.33 14.45
N ASN A 252 14.20 -10.88 15.29
CA ASN A 252 14.06 -11.32 16.68
C ASN A 252 12.96 -12.39 16.84
N ASP A 253 12.16 -12.62 15.80
CA ASP A 253 11.18 -13.71 15.79
C ASP A 253 11.88 -15.05 15.65
N SER A 254 12.15 -15.64 16.83
CA SER A 254 12.77 -16.94 16.97
C SER A 254 11.74 -18.05 17.14
N GLY A 255 12.17 -19.29 16.88
CA GLY A 255 11.35 -20.49 17.01
C GLY A 255 11.15 -21.21 15.69
N LEU A 256 10.50 -22.37 15.77
CA LEU A 256 10.23 -23.20 14.61
C LEU A 256 9.06 -22.63 13.81
N ARG A 257 9.26 -22.55 12.50
CA ARG A 257 8.25 -22.23 11.51
C ARG A 257 7.98 -23.44 10.64
N TYR A 258 6.71 -23.66 10.35
CA TYR A 258 6.24 -24.90 9.77
C TYR A 258 5.60 -24.72 8.40
N ILE A 259 5.93 -25.65 7.50
CA ILE A 259 5.23 -25.89 6.25
C ILE A 259 3.99 -26.74 6.55
N TYR A 260 2.83 -26.25 6.14
CA TYR A 260 1.54 -26.91 6.31
C TYR A 260 1.15 -27.75 5.09
N GLN A 261 0.10 -28.57 5.25
CA GLN A 261 -0.37 -29.57 4.29
C GLN A 261 -0.54 -29.03 2.86
N LEU A 262 -0.59 -29.96 1.90
CA LEU A 262 -0.94 -29.64 0.52
C LEU A 262 -2.37 -29.07 0.44
N SER A 263 -2.57 -28.18 -0.52
CA SER A 263 -3.88 -27.61 -0.84
C SER A 263 -4.11 -27.62 -2.36
N SER A 264 -5.29 -28.06 -2.79
CA SER A 264 -5.67 -27.99 -4.21
C SER A 264 -5.78 -26.55 -4.69
N THR A 265 -6.27 -25.63 -3.85
CA THR A 265 -6.30 -24.19 -4.15
C THR A 265 -4.89 -23.64 -4.34
N ALA A 266 -3.98 -23.91 -3.38
CA ALA A 266 -2.59 -23.49 -3.50
C ALA A 266 -1.91 -24.06 -4.77
N THR A 267 -2.25 -25.29 -5.13
CA THR A 267 -1.75 -25.92 -6.36
C THR A 267 -2.30 -25.23 -7.61
N GLY A 268 -3.59 -24.87 -7.62
CA GLY A 268 -4.22 -24.13 -8.72
C GLY A 268 -3.61 -22.73 -8.90
N ASP A 269 -3.44 -21.99 -7.80
CA ASP A 269 -2.83 -20.65 -7.80
C ASP A 269 -1.39 -20.71 -8.30
N PHE A 270 -0.61 -21.67 -7.82
CA PHE A 270 0.75 -21.92 -8.28
C PHE A 270 0.79 -22.16 -9.79
N VAL A 271 -0.05 -23.05 -10.33
CA VAL A 271 -0.06 -23.34 -11.77
C VAL A 271 -0.41 -22.09 -12.58
N ALA A 272 -1.42 -21.32 -12.16
CA ALA A 272 -1.83 -20.11 -12.86
C ALA A 272 -0.72 -19.05 -12.88
N VAL A 273 -0.09 -18.80 -11.73
CA VAL A 273 0.98 -17.82 -11.59
C VAL A 273 2.24 -18.26 -12.35
N MET A 274 2.70 -19.50 -12.17
CA MET A 274 3.92 -19.99 -12.82
C MET A 274 3.77 -20.03 -14.34
N ALA A 275 2.59 -20.38 -14.87
CA ALA A 275 2.33 -20.32 -16.31
C ALA A 275 2.41 -18.89 -16.85
N LYS A 276 1.90 -17.91 -16.10
CA LYS A 276 1.97 -16.49 -16.47
C LYS A 276 3.40 -15.95 -16.40
N ALA A 277 4.11 -16.25 -15.32
CA ALA A 277 5.51 -15.88 -15.15
C ALA A 277 6.39 -16.47 -16.26
N ALA A 278 6.18 -17.74 -16.63
CA ALA A 278 6.94 -18.39 -17.70
C ALA A 278 6.82 -17.70 -19.06
N ARG A 279 5.73 -16.96 -19.34
CA ARG A 279 5.61 -16.12 -20.55
C ARG A 279 6.34 -14.78 -20.39
N ILE A 280 6.22 -14.16 -19.22
CA ILE A 280 6.70 -12.80 -18.97
C ILE A 280 8.24 -12.75 -18.85
N PHE A 281 8.85 -13.81 -18.30
CA PHE A 281 10.30 -13.89 -18.07
C PHE A 281 11.09 -14.56 -19.22
N GLN A 282 10.50 -14.71 -20.42
CA GLN A 282 11.20 -15.18 -21.63
C GLN A 282 12.02 -14.06 -22.28
#